data_AF-A0A3S3QGV2-F1
#
_entry.id   AF-A0A3S3QGV2-F1
#
_cell.length_a   1.000
_cell.length_b   1.000
_cell.length_c   1.000
_cell.angle_alpha   90.00
_cell.angle_beta   90.00
_cell.angle_gamma   90.00
#
_symmetry.space_group_name_H-M   'P 1'
#
loop_
_entity.id
_entity.type
_entity.pdbx_description
1 polymer ?
#
loop_
_entity_poly.entity_id
_entity_poly.type
_entity_poly.pdbx_seq_one_letter_code
_entity_poly.pdbx_strand_id
1 'polypeptide(L)'
;CVKFNNASQKETANALLEEHKQLLDIVDRLIELEKEDINIKLPERKLHFDAFVDWCQTNAIDCKNVEIFEVDCDEYGLRSKINLQENDLILNIPRKALISTETALIDTNLAEFAKNDPILKSMPNVLLSLHIIDEYCKANSFWKPYLSICPSTYTTPLYYTHEEMQMLKGSVALEEAVKLCRSIYRQYAYFWKKLHSPSTSASKLSLRNHFTFSLYR
;
A
#
# COMPACT_ATOMS: atom_id res chain seq x y z
N CYS A 1 -43.44 4.42 -13.68
CA CYS A 1 -42.69 3.26 -13.16
C CYS A 1 -41.65 2.82 -14.16
N VAL A 2 -40.40 3.27 -13.98
CA VAL A 2 -39.27 2.73 -14.74
C VAL A 2 -39.04 1.31 -14.23
N LYS A 3 -39.31 0.31 -15.07
CA LYS A 3 -38.91 -1.07 -14.80
C LYS A 3 -37.38 -1.09 -14.94
N PHE A 4 -36.67 -0.95 -13.81
CA PHE A 4 -35.24 -1.25 -13.78
C PHE A 4 -35.06 -2.70 -14.19
N ASN A 5 -34.15 -2.91 -15.13
CA ASN A 5 -33.89 -4.18 -15.79
C ASN A 5 -33.13 -5.11 -14.84
N ASN A 6 -33.82 -5.57 -13.78
CA ASN A 6 -33.23 -6.30 -12.64
C ASN A 6 -32.55 -7.61 -13.02
N ALA A 7 -32.91 -8.23 -14.15
CA ALA A 7 -32.30 -9.48 -14.61
C ALA A 7 -30.88 -9.26 -15.13
N SER A 8 -30.69 -8.26 -16.00
CA SER A 8 -29.38 -7.93 -16.58
C SER A 8 -28.39 -7.41 -15.54
N GLN A 9 -28.82 -6.58 -14.59
CA GLN A 9 -27.96 -6.13 -13.49
C GLN A 9 -27.56 -7.28 -12.56
N LYS A 10 -28.44 -8.26 -12.34
CA LYS A 10 -28.16 -9.44 -11.51
C LYS A 10 -27.19 -10.40 -12.20
N GLU A 11 -27.29 -10.56 -13.51
CA GLU A 11 -26.33 -11.34 -14.33
C GLU A 11 -24.94 -10.69 -14.32
N THR A 12 -24.85 -9.37 -14.49
CA THR A 12 -23.57 -8.64 -14.42
C THR A 12 -22.92 -8.75 -13.03
N ALA A 13 -23.70 -8.61 -11.95
CA ALA A 13 -23.20 -8.74 -10.59
C ALA A 13 -22.68 -10.16 -10.29
N ASN A 14 -23.37 -11.20 -10.78
CA ASN A 14 -22.89 -12.58 -10.61
C ASN A 14 -21.59 -12.82 -11.38
N ALA A 15 -21.46 -12.28 -12.60
CA ALA A 15 -20.23 -12.39 -13.38
C ALA A 15 -19.04 -11.70 -12.68
N LEU A 16 -19.25 -10.52 -12.09
CA LEU A 16 -18.22 -9.81 -11.31
C LEU A 16 -17.78 -10.59 -10.08
N LEU A 17 -18.70 -11.24 -9.37
CA LEU A 17 -18.38 -12.06 -8.21
C LEU A 17 -17.62 -13.34 -8.60
N GLU A 18 -17.99 -13.96 -9.71
CA GLU A 18 -17.27 -15.12 -10.23
C GLU A 18 -15.85 -14.74 -10.66
N GLU A 19 -15.69 -13.59 -11.32
CA GLU A 19 -14.37 -13.07 -11.64
C GLU A 19 -13.55 -12.79 -10.37
N HIS A 20 -14.14 -12.16 -9.36
CA HIS A 20 -13.47 -11.92 -8.08
C HIS A 20 -12.97 -13.23 -7.45
N LYS A 21 -13.80 -14.27 -7.49
CA LYS A 21 -13.42 -15.60 -6.98
C LYS A 21 -12.22 -16.18 -7.73
N GLN A 22 -12.23 -16.11 -9.06
CA GLN A 22 -11.10 -16.57 -9.88
C GLN A 22 -9.82 -15.78 -9.59
N LEU A 23 -9.93 -14.47 -9.37
CA LEU A 23 -8.80 -13.63 -8.97
C LEU A 23 -8.24 -14.06 -7.61
N LEU A 24 -9.10 -14.29 -6.60
CA LEU A 24 -8.67 -14.79 -5.29
C LEU A 24 -7.95 -16.13 -5.40
N ASP A 25 -8.50 -17.09 -6.16
CA ASP A 25 -7.87 -18.41 -6.35
C ASP A 25 -6.47 -18.32 -6.96
N ILE A 26 -6.25 -17.39 -7.91
CA ILE A 26 -4.93 -17.15 -8.51
C ILE A 26 -3.97 -16.57 -7.46
N VAL A 27 -4.47 -15.67 -6.63
CA VAL A 27 -3.67 -14.87 -5.70
C VAL A 27 -3.27 -15.68 -4.48
N ASP A 28 -4.17 -16.50 -3.95
CA ASP A 28 -3.86 -17.41 -2.87
C ASP A 28 -2.74 -18.37 -3.29
N ARG A 29 -2.82 -18.92 -4.51
CA ARG A 29 -1.76 -19.76 -5.07
C ARG A 29 -0.46 -19.00 -5.27
N LEU A 30 -0.53 -17.75 -5.72
CA LEU A 30 0.64 -16.90 -5.92
C LEU A 30 1.34 -16.58 -4.59
N ILE A 31 0.58 -16.17 -3.57
CA ILE A 31 1.09 -15.90 -2.22
C ILE A 31 1.72 -17.15 -1.62
N GLU A 32 1.11 -18.33 -1.83
CA GLU A 32 1.66 -19.60 -1.37
C GLU A 32 3.05 -19.87 -1.97
N LEU A 33 3.20 -19.67 -3.28
CA LEU A 33 4.49 -19.81 -3.97
C LEU A 33 5.53 -18.79 -3.50
N GLU A 34 5.12 -17.54 -3.28
CA GLU A 34 6.02 -16.48 -2.80
C GLU A 34 6.56 -16.73 -1.39
N LYS A 35 5.80 -17.40 -0.50
CA LYS A 35 6.26 -17.72 0.87
C LYS A 35 7.48 -18.65 0.87
N GLU A 36 7.61 -19.51 -0.13
CA GLU A 36 8.72 -20.46 -0.23
C GLU A 36 10.03 -19.75 -0.63
N ASP A 37 9.92 -18.71 -1.46
CA ASP A 37 11.07 -18.04 -2.08
C ASP A 37 11.45 -16.69 -1.44
N ILE A 38 10.49 -15.95 -0.86
CA ILE A 38 10.68 -14.57 -0.39
C ILE A 38 10.12 -14.39 1.03
N ASN A 39 11.01 -14.34 2.02
CA ASN A 39 10.62 -14.18 3.43
C ASN A 39 10.81 -12.73 3.90
N ILE A 40 9.80 -11.89 3.69
CA ILE A 40 9.75 -10.53 4.26
C ILE A 40 8.64 -10.51 5.29
N LYS A 41 9.04 -10.47 6.56
CA LYS A 41 8.10 -10.31 7.67
C LYS A 41 7.91 -8.84 7.95
N LEU A 42 6.65 -8.42 7.92
CA LEU A 42 6.26 -7.09 8.39
C LEU A 42 6.53 -7.02 9.91
N PRO A 43 7.13 -5.92 10.40
CA PRO A 43 7.47 -5.78 11.80
C PRO A 43 6.21 -5.66 12.68
N GLU A 44 6.34 -6.03 13.94
CA GLU A 44 5.32 -5.77 14.95
C GLU A 44 5.35 -4.28 15.34
N ARG A 45 4.33 -3.54 14.92
CA ARG A 45 4.28 -2.07 14.99
C ARG A 45 4.54 -1.53 16.40
N LYS A 46 3.96 -2.20 17.43
CA LYS A 46 4.12 -1.84 18.85
C LYS A 46 5.58 -1.70 19.28
N LEU A 47 6.46 -2.52 18.72
CA LEU A 47 7.89 -2.54 19.06
C LEU A 47 8.69 -1.41 18.42
N HIS A 48 8.09 -0.65 17.48
CA HIS A 48 8.79 0.37 16.69
C HIS A 48 8.33 1.80 16.97
N PHE A 49 7.36 2.02 17.86
CA PHE A 49 6.86 3.38 18.17
C PHE A 49 7.93 4.27 18.80
N ASP A 50 8.75 3.76 19.71
CA ASP A 50 9.81 4.56 20.34
C ASP A 50 10.83 5.04 19.29
N ALA A 51 11.28 4.12 18.42
CA ALA A 51 12.18 4.45 17.32
C ALA A 51 11.57 5.47 16.35
N PHE A 52 10.26 5.40 16.10
CA PHE A 52 9.55 6.38 15.29
C PHE A 52 9.47 7.74 15.96
N VAL A 53 9.19 7.81 17.26
CA VAL A 53 9.15 9.07 18.02
C VAL A 53 10.54 9.74 18.05
N ASP A 54 11.61 8.98 18.26
CA ASP A 54 12.99 9.48 18.20
C ASP A 54 13.35 10.02 16.80
N TRP A 55 12.92 9.31 15.76
CA TRP A 55 13.07 9.76 14.38
C TRP A 55 12.32 11.06 14.11
N CYS A 56 11.10 11.22 14.65
CA CYS A 56 10.33 12.46 14.56
C CYS A 56 11.08 13.64 15.20
N GLN A 57 11.62 13.46 16.40
CA GLN A 57 12.39 14.49 17.11
C GLN A 57 13.65 14.90 16.33
N THR A 58 14.40 13.92 15.84
CA THR A 58 15.61 14.15 15.02
C THR A 58 15.29 14.90 13.72
N ASN A 59 14.06 14.74 13.21
CA ASN A 59 13.59 15.40 11.99
C ASN A 59 12.83 16.71 12.22
N ALA A 60 12.85 17.25 13.44
CA ALA A 60 12.16 18.48 13.83
C ALA A 60 10.63 18.40 13.67
N ILE A 61 10.06 17.22 13.91
CA ILE A 61 8.62 17.02 14.07
C ILE A 61 8.30 17.15 15.57
N ASP A 62 7.56 18.20 15.94
CA ASP A 62 7.22 18.45 17.35
C ASP A 62 6.06 17.53 17.80
N CYS A 63 6.41 16.44 18.48
CA CYS A 63 5.46 15.46 19.01
C CYS A 63 5.21 15.58 20.52
N LYS A 64 5.65 16.65 21.19
CA LYS A 64 5.65 16.72 22.67
C LYS A 64 4.25 16.64 23.30
N ASN A 65 3.26 17.20 22.60
CA ASN A 65 1.88 17.33 23.07
C ASN A 65 0.98 16.17 22.64
N VAL A 66 1.51 15.20 21.90
CA VAL A 66 0.76 14.05 21.39
C VAL A 66 1.41 12.75 21.83
N GLU A 67 0.60 11.70 21.89
CA GLU A 67 1.06 10.32 22.03
C GLU A 67 0.30 9.42 21.05
N ILE A 68 0.97 8.34 20.65
CA ILE A 68 0.35 7.26 19.91
C ILE A 68 -0.45 6.44 20.93
N PHE A 69 -1.71 6.17 20.62
CA PHE A 69 -2.58 5.35 21.46
C PHE A 69 -3.28 4.29 20.63
N GLU A 70 -3.52 3.12 21.23
CA GLU A 70 -4.31 2.05 20.63
C GLU A 70 -5.80 2.37 20.80
N VAL A 71 -6.53 2.41 19.69
CA VAL A 71 -7.97 2.71 19.64
C VAL A 71 -8.75 1.40 19.84
N ASP A 72 -8.49 0.42 18.98
CA ASP A 72 -9.13 -0.90 18.98
C ASP A 72 -8.25 -1.89 18.22
N CYS A 73 -8.07 -3.11 18.73
CA CYS A 73 -7.47 -4.26 18.01
C CYS A 73 -6.36 -3.93 16.98
N ASP A 74 -5.23 -3.32 17.40
CA ASP A 74 -4.10 -2.91 16.52
C ASP A 74 -4.35 -1.72 15.56
N GLU A 75 -5.46 -1.00 15.75
CA GLU A 75 -5.67 0.34 15.23
C GLU A 75 -5.07 1.38 16.19
N TYR A 76 -4.35 2.36 15.64
CA TYR A 76 -3.72 3.42 16.42
C TYR A 76 -4.15 4.79 15.95
N GLY A 77 -4.27 5.69 16.91
CA GLY A 77 -4.49 7.10 16.68
C GLY A 77 -3.48 7.96 17.42
N LEU A 78 -3.70 9.26 17.34
CA LEU A 78 -2.98 10.26 18.13
C LEU A 78 -3.91 10.82 19.20
N ARG A 79 -3.44 10.84 20.44
CA ARG A 79 -4.12 11.44 21.58
C ARG A 79 -3.35 12.65 22.06
N SER A 80 -4.05 13.74 22.34
CA SER A 80 -3.44 14.92 22.95
C SER A 80 -3.17 14.69 24.43
N LYS A 81 -2.00 15.14 24.89
CA LYS A 81 -1.62 15.18 26.32
C LYS A 81 -2.09 16.47 27.02
N ILE A 82 -2.56 17.44 26.25
CA ILE A 82 -3.00 18.75 26.72
C ILE A 82 -4.42 19.05 26.24
N ASN A 83 -5.10 19.97 26.92
CA ASN A 83 -6.35 20.52 26.41
C ASN A 83 -6.05 21.40 25.20
N LEU A 84 -6.71 21.12 24.08
CA LEU A 84 -6.57 21.87 22.84
C LEU A 84 -7.76 22.80 22.66
N GLN A 85 -7.51 23.97 22.10
CA GLN A 85 -8.51 24.91 21.63
C GLN A 85 -8.59 24.90 20.10
N GLU A 86 -9.65 25.49 19.56
CA GLU A 86 -9.76 25.67 18.11
C GLU A 86 -8.59 26.52 17.58
N ASN A 87 -8.00 26.10 16.45
CA ASN A 87 -6.82 26.69 15.81
C ASN A 87 -5.46 26.48 16.51
N ASP A 88 -5.38 25.63 17.54
CA ASP A 88 -4.09 25.25 18.10
C ASP A 88 -3.24 24.45 17.09
N LEU A 89 -1.97 24.84 16.94
CA LEU A 89 -1.01 24.07 16.15
C LEU A 89 -0.55 22.84 16.92
N ILE A 90 -1.08 21.68 16.55
CA ILE A 90 -0.79 20.40 17.22
C ILE A 90 0.50 19.75 16.69
N LEU A 91 0.68 19.76 15.36
CA LEU A 91 1.78 19.09 14.66
C LEU A 91 2.27 19.93 13.50
N ASN A 92 3.58 19.96 13.30
CA ASN A 92 4.24 20.50 12.12
C ASN A 92 5.17 19.44 11.54
N ILE A 93 5.01 19.12 10.26
CA ILE A 93 5.78 18.08 9.58
C ILE A 93 6.65 18.73 8.49
N PRO A 94 7.98 18.78 8.68
CA PRO A 94 8.87 19.30 7.65
C PRO A 94 8.82 18.47 6.37
N ARG A 95 8.88 19.12 5.20
CA ARG A 95 8.82 18.45 3.89
C ARG A 95 9.85 17.33 3.72
N LYS A 96 11.03 17.45 4.33
CA LYS A 96 12.09 16.42 4.28
C LYS A 96 11.66 15.06 4.86
N ALA A 97 10.64 15.04 5.72
CA ALA A 97 10.13 13.82 6.34
C ALA A 97 9.09 13.12 5.46
N LEU A 98 8.56 13.78 4.43
CA LEU A 98 7.56 13.22 3.53
C LEU A 98 8.20 12.24 2.54
N ILE A 99 7.47 11.18 2.21
CA ILE A 99 7.74 10.32 1.05
C ILE A 99 6.83 10.83 -0.07
N SER A 100 7.42 11.19 -1.21
CA SER A 100 6.67 11.74 -2.34
C SER A 100 7.21 11.23 -3.68
N THR A 101 6.54 11.60 -4.75
CA THR A 101 7.04 11.33 -6.10
C THR A 101 8.31 12.12 -6.40
N GLU A 102 8.52 13.28 -5.77
CA GLU A 102 9.79 13.99 -5.87
C GLU A 102 10.93 13.20 -5.21
N THR A 103 10.71 12.63 -4.01
CA THR A 103 11.75 11.81 -3.35
C THR A 103 12.03 10.53 -4.13
N ALA A 104 11.01 9.94 -4.77
CA ALA A 104 11.17 8.79 -5.66
C ALA A 104 12.08 9.09 -6.87
N LEU A 105 12.05 10.32 -7.39
CA LEU A 105 12.86 10.74 -8.53
C LEU A 105 14.26 11.23 -8.14
N ILE A 106 14.50 11.52 -6.85
CA ILE A 106 15.84 11.78 -6.33
C ILE A 106 16.64 10.47 -6.26
N ASP A 107 16.00 9.34 -5.96
CA ASP A 107 16.64 8.03 -6.07
C ASP A 107 17.00 7.74 -7.53
N THR A 108 18.29 7.68 -7.83
CA THR A 108 18.78 7.52 -9.21
C THR A 108 18.35 6.20 -9.84
N ASN A 109 18.29 5.11 -9.06
CA ASN A 109 17.93 3.79 -9.57
C ASN A 109 16.44 3.74 -9.91
N LEU A 110 15.59 4.25 -9.02
CA LEU A 110 14.14 4.28 -9.23
C LEU A 110 13.77 5.29 -10.33
N ALA A 111 14.42 6.45 -10.38
CA ALA A 111 14.23 7.43 -11.44
C ALA A 111 14.58 6.88 -12.83
N GLU A 112 15.71 6.16 -12.95
CA GLU A 112 16.10 5.51 -14.19
C GLU A 112 15.08 4.43 -14.61
N PHE A 113 14.59 3.65 -13.65
CA PHE A 113 13.54 2.66 -13.89
C PHE A 113 12.23 3.31 -14.35
N ALA A 114 11.78 4.35 -13.66
CA ALA A 114 10.57 5.10 -13.98
C ALA A 114 10.64 5.82 -15.33
N LYS A 115 11.81 6.36 -15.69
CA LYS A 115 12.03 7.01 -17.00
C LYS A 115 11.84 6.06 -18.17
N ASN A 116 12.02 4.76 -17.98
CA ASN A 116 11.86 3.75 -19.01
C ASN A 116 10.50 3.02 -18.93
N ASP A 117 9.55 3.54 -18.15
CA ASP A 117 8.25 2.93 -17.93
C ASP A 117 7.09 3.91 -18.20
N PRO A 118 6.17 3.59 -19.12
CA PRO A 118 5.04 4.47 -19.43
C PRO A 118 3.98 4.51 -18.31
N ILE A 119 3.85 3.44 -17.50
CA ILE A 119 2.93 3.40 -16.37
C ILE A 119 3.46 4.30 -15.27
N LEU A 120 4.73 4.19 -14.90
CA LEU A 120 5.32 5.02 -13.84
C LEU A 120 5.37 6.51 -14.18
N LYS A 121 5.44 6.86 -15.47
CA LYS A 121 5.30 8.25 -15.92
C LYS A 121 3.88 8.79 -15.84
N SER A 122 2.89 7.96 -16.12
CA SER A 122 1.48 8.39 -16.21
C SER A 122 0.71 8.20 -14.89
N MET A 123 1.21 7.36 -13.99
CA MET A 123 0.57 6.98 -12.73
C MET A 123 1.49 7.29 -11.54
N PRO A 124 1.47 8.53 -11.00
CA PRO A 124 2.31 8.95 -9.88
C PRO A 124 2.08 8.13 -8.61
N ASN A 125 0.85 7.65 -8.40
CA ASN A 125 0.50 6.76 -7.28
C ASN A 125 1.25 5.42 -7.35
N VAL A 126 1.38 4.84 -8.54
CA VAL A 126 2.12 3.58 -8.73
C VAL A 126 3.62 3.79 -8.52
N LEU A 127 4.17 4.92 -8.99
CA LEU A 127 5.55 5.30 -8.71
C LEU A 127 5.80 5.42 -7.20
N LEU A 128 4.88 6.07 -6.48
CA LEU A 128 4.98 6.22 -5.03
C LEU A 128 4.90 4.86 -4.31
N SER A 129 4.01 3.95 -4.73
CA SER A 129 3.93 2.59 -4.19
C SER A 129 5.25 1.84 -4.35
N LEU A 130 5.86 1.88 -5.55
CA LEU A 130 7.16 1.24 -5.77
C LEU A 130 8.28 1.91 -4.96
N HIS A 131 8.24 3.23 -4.79
CA HIS A 131 9.19 3.95 -3.95
C HIS A 131 9.12 3.49 -2.49
N ILE A 132 7.91 3.36 -1.94
CA ILE A 132 7.69 2.88 -0.58
C ILE A 132 8.23 1.46 -0.41
N ILE A 133 7.96 0.56 -1.35
CA ILE A 133 8.46 -0.82 -1.30
C ILE A 133 9.99 -0.85 -1.40
N ASP A 134 10.59 -0.04 -2.27
CA ASP A 134 12.04 0.05 -2.40
C ASP A 134 12.71 0.55 -1.12
N GLU A 135 12.19 1.63 -0.54
CA GLU A 135 12.65 2.17 0.75
C GLU A 135 12.47 1.16 1.88
N TYR A 136 11.36 0.42 1.87
CA TYR A 136 11.12 -0.62 2.86
C TYR A 136 12.19 -1.74 2.81
N CYS A 137 12.61 -2.11 1.60
CA CYS A 137 13.63 -3.14 1.36
C CYS A 137 15.07 -2.67 1.62
N LYS A 138 15.31 -1.35 1.72
CA LYS A 138 16.63 -0.80 2.05
C LYS A 138 16.93 -0.98 3.54
N ALA A 139 18.11 -1.52 3.86
CA ALA A 139 18.56 -1.70 5.24
C ALA A 139 18.72 -0.36 5.99
N ASN A 140 19.20 0.68 5.31
CA ASN A 140 19.49 2.00 5.88
C ASN A 140 18.57 3.09 5.33
N SER A 141 17.28 2.78 5.09
CA SER A 141 16.33 3.79 4.63
C SER A 141 16.14 4.88 5.69
N PHE A 142 16.16 6.13 5.25
CA PHE A 142 15.83 7.28 6.09
C PHE A 142 14.41 7.18 6.67
N TRP A 143 13.46 6.58 5.93
CA TRP A 143 12.07 6.43 6.35
C TRP A 143 11.79 5.10 7.06
N LYS A 144 12.82 4.27 7.34
CA LYS A 144 12.63 2.97 7.99
C LYS A 144 11.82 3.06 9.31
N PRO A 145 12.04 4.06 10.20
CA PRO A 145 11.24 4.18 11.42
C PRO A 145 9.75 4.44 11.15
N TYR A 146 9.43 5.27 10.16
CA TYR A 146 8.06 5.52 9.72
C TYR A 146 7.42 4.27 9.10
N LEU A 147 8.13 3.62 8.16
CA LEU A 147 7.62 2.43 7.48
C LEU A 147 7.42 1.23 8.43
N SER A 148 8.16 1.18 9.53
CA SER A 148 8.05 0.08 10.52
C SER A 148 6.83 0.19 11.43
N ILE A 149 6.15 1.34 11.44
CA ILE A 149 4.90 1.54 12.20
C ILE A 149 3.65 1.56 11.31
N CYS A 150 3.81 1.37 9.99
CA CYS A 150 2.69 1.26 9.07
C CYS A 150 1.85 -0.01 9.36
N PRO A 151 0.52 0.04 9.18
CA PRO A 151 -0.32 -1.15 9.27
C PRO A 151 0.17 -2.26 8.33
N SER A 152 0.09 -3.51 8.79
CA SER A 152 0.43 -4.68 7.98
C SER A 152 -0.72 -5.14 7.09
N THR A 153 -1.94 -4.70 7.40
CA THR A 153 -3.17 -5.00 6.67
C THR A 153 -4.06 -3.76 6.63
N TYR A 154 -4.93 -3.69 5.63
CA TYR A 154 -5.89 -2.61 5.44
C TYR A 154 -7.29 -3.17 5.18
N THR A 155 -8.31 -2.33 5.30
CA THR A 155 -9.72 -2.67 5.04
C THR A 155 -10.17 -2.28 3.63
N THR A 156 -9.24 -2.21 2.68
CA THR A 156 -9.57 -1.90 1.27
C THR A 156 -10.20 -3.13 0.60
N PRO A 157 -10.97 -2.96 -0.50
CA PRO A 157 -11.62 -4.08 -1.18
C PRO A 157 -10.68 -5.20 -1.65
N LEU A 158 -9.37 -4.92 -1.74
CA LEU A 158 -8.34 -5.91 -2.09
C LEU A 158 -8.11 -6.96 -0.99
N TYR A 159 -8.49 -6.65 0.25
CA TYR A 159 -8.39 -7.53 1.40
C TYR A 159 -9.72 -8.25 1.71
N TYR A 160 -10.78 -7.98 0.94
CA TYR A 160 -12.08 -8.60 1.16
C TYR A 160 -12.07 -10.07 0.75
N THR A 161 -12.63 -10.90 1.59
CA THR A 161 -13.03 -12.27 1.27
C THR A 161 -14.11 -12.27 0.17
N HIS A 162 -14.33 -13.44 -0.43
CA HIS A 162 -15.41 -13.59 -1.39
C HIS A 162 -16.78 -13.27 -0.78
N GLU A 163 -17.00 -13.65 0.49
CA GLU A 163 -18.26 -13.38 1.21
C GLU A 163 -18.45 -11.88 1.45
N GLU A 164 -17.40 -11.16 1.83
CA GLU A 164 -17.46 -9.70 1.98
C GLU A 164 -17.72 -8.99 0.66
N MET A 165 -17.11 -9.46 -0.43
CA MET A 165 -17.38 -8.94 -1.76
C MET A 165 -18.84 -9.20 -2.19
N GLN A 166 -19.42 -10.35 -1.83
CA GLN A 166 -20.84 -10.64 -2.09
C GLN A 166 -21.78 -9.66 -1.38
N MET A 167 -21.39 -9.11 -0.22
CA MET A 167 -22.20 -8.11 0.48
C MET A 167 -22.36 -6.80 -0.29
N LEU A 168 -21.48 -6.50 -1.25
CA LEU A 168 -21.59 -5.32 -2.11
C LEU A 168 -22.62 -5.49 -3.25
N LYS A 169 -23.20 -6.69 -3.39
CA LYS A 169 -24.14 -7.00 -4.47
C LYS A 169 -25.36 -6.07 -4.46
N GLY A 170 -25.68 -5.53 -5.64
CA GLY A 170 -26.77 -4.56 -5.80
C GLY A 170 -26.33 -3.10 -5.60
N SER A 171 -25.06 -2.86 -5.26
CA SER A 171 -24.45 -1.52 -5.25
C SER A 171 -23.49 -1.34 -6.43
N VAL A 172 -23.23 -0.08 -6.79
CA VAL A 172 -22.17 0.29 -7.75
C VAL A 172 -20.76 0.02 -7.21
N ALA A 173 -20.61 -0.13 -5.90
CA ALA A 173 -19.33 -0.37 -5.25
C ALA A 173 -18.73 -1.73 -5.62
N LEU A 174 -19.57 -2.73 -5.94
CA LEU A 174 -19.10 -4.05 -6.37
C LEU A 174 -18.26 -3.95 -7.66
N GLU A 175 -18.76 -3.23 -8.65
CA GLU A 175 -18.07 -3.11 -9.94
C GLU A 175 -16.73 -2.37 -9.78
N GLU A 176 -16.72 -1.28 -8.99
CA GLU A 176 -15.50 -0.50 -8.73
C GLU A 176 -14.49 -1.29 -7.89
N ALA A 177 -14.93 -2.07 -6.90
CA ALA A 177 -14.07 -2.95 -6.12
C ALA A 177 -13.39 -4.01 -7.01
N VAL A 178 -14.15 -4.71 -7.85
CA VAL A 178 -13.59 -5.74 -8.75
C VAL A 178 -12.66 -5.11 -9.79
N LYS A 179 -12.98 -3.92 -10.32
CA LYS A 179 -12.08 -3.17 -11.22
C LYS A 179 -10.77 -2.79 -10.53
N LEU A 180 -10.83 -2.33 -9.28
CA LEU A 180 -9.66 -1.99 -8.48
C LEU A 180 -8.76 -3.22 -8.31
N CYS A 181 -9.32 -4.34 -7.86
CA CYS A 181 -8.60 -5.61 -7.71
C CYS A 181 -7.93 -6.01 -9.03
N ARG A 182 -8.69 -6.07 -10.13
CA ARG A 182 -8.17 -6.39 -11.46
C ARG A 182 -7.02 -5.47 -11.88
N SER A 183 -7.14 -4.17 -11.61
CA SER A 183 -6.11 -3.18 -11.94
C SER A 183 -4.81 -3.47 -11.17
N ILE A 184 -4.90 -3.69 -9.86
CA ILE A 184 -3.75 -3.94 -8.99
C ILE A 184 -3.07 -5.27 -9.37
N TYR A 185 -3.83 -6.34 -9.62
CA TYR A 185 -3.26 -7.62 -10.09
C TYR A 185 -2.50 -7.49 -11.41
N ARG A 186 -3.06 -6.75 -12.37
CA ARG A 186 -2.39 -6.49 -13.66
C ARG A 186 -1.12 -5.68 -13.49
N GLN A 187 -1.14 -4.67 -12.62
CA GLN A 187 0.05 -3.86 -12.33
C GLN A 187 1.13 -4.70 -11.65
N TYR A 188 0.77 -5.50 -10.64
CA TYR A 188 1.71 -6.41 -9.98
C TYR A 188 2.38 -7.36 -10.99
N ALA A 189 1.59 -8.08 -11.81
CA ALA A 189 2.13 -9.01 -12.79
C ALA A 189 3.04 -8.31 -13.82
N TYR A 190 2.67 -7.09 -14.22
CA TYR A 190 3.46 -6.25 -15.11
C TYR A 190 4.82 -5.90 -14.49
N PHE A 191 4.83 -5.36 -13.27
CA PHE A 191 6.07 -4.95 -12.61
C PHE A 191 6.93 -6.12 -12.19
N TRP A 192 6.34 -7.23 -11.74
CA TRP A 192 7.06 -8.46 -11.44
C TRP A 192 7.86 -8.92 -12.67
N LYS A 193 7.21 -9.00 -13.83
CA LYS A 193 7.88 -9.36 -15.09
C LYS A 193 8.98 -8.35 -15.46
N LYS A 194 8.72 -7.06 -15.26
CA LYS A 194 9.67 -6.00 -15.62
C LYS A 194 10.92 -6.00 -14.72
N LEU A 195 10.76 -6.28 -13.43
CA LEU A 195 11.85 -6.36 -12.44
C LEU A 195 12.73 -7.60 -12.66
N HIS A 196 12.14 -8.70 -13.13
CA HIS A 196 12.85 -9.95 -13.43
C HIS A 196 13.38 -10.04 -14.87
N SER A 197 12.95 -9.14 -15.75
CA SER A 197 13.53 -8.99 -17.08
C SER A 197 15.01 -8.57 -16.97
N PRO A 198 15.90 -9.04 -17.87
CA PRO A 198 17.30 -8.62 -17.90
C PRO A 198 17.40 -7.13 -18.29
N SER A 199 17.18 -6.24 -17.32
CA SER A 199 17.33 -4.80 -17.44
C SER A 199 18.34 -4.30 -16.41
N THR A 200 19.24 -3.42 -16.86
CA THR A 200 20.37 -2.94 -16.05
C THR A 200 19.91 -2.05 -14.89
N SER A 201 18.80 -1.31 -15.04
CA SER A 201 18.30 -0.40 -13.99
C SER A 201 17.51 -1.12 -12.89
N ALA A 202 16.70 -2.13 -13.22
CA ALA A 202 15.95 -2.89 -12.21
C ALA A 202 16.87 -3.70 -11.29
N SER A 203 18.03 -4.16 -11.80
CA SER A 203 19.00 -4.94 -11.03
C SER A 203 19.55 -4.23 -9.79
N LYS A 204 19.47 -2.90 -9.77
CA LYS A 204 19.96 -2.05 -8.66
C LYS A 204 18.90 -1.71 -7.62
N LEU A 205 17.63 -2.04 -7.87
CA LEU A 205 16.54 -1.76 -6.95
C LEU A 205 16.55 -2.77 -5.79
N SER A 206 16.37 -2.27 -4.58
CA SER A 206 16.35 -3.10 -3.37
C SER A 206 15.11 -4.00 -3.35
N LEU A 207 14.01 -3.52 -3.95
CA LEU A 207 12.76 -4.28 -4.07
C LEU A 207 12.85 -5.50 -5.00
N ARG A 208 13.83 -5.58 -5.92
CA ARG A 208 13.81 -6.58 -7.01
C ARG A 208 13.65 -8.02 -6.51
N ASN A 209 14.45 -8.42 -5.54
CA ASN A 209 14.46 -9.80 -5.01
C ASN A 209 13.41 -10.00 -3.90
N HIS A 210 12.62 -8.97 -3.63
CA HIS A 210 11.73 -8.85 -2.50
C HIS A 210 10.30 -8.52 -2.93
N PHE A 211 10.03 -8.40 -4.24
CA PHE A 211 8.76 -7.91 -4.77
C PHE A 211 7.69 -9.00 -4.77
N THR A 212 6.93 -9.07 -3.67
CA THR A 212 5.80 -9.99 -3.51
C THR A 212 4.47 -9.30 -3.72
N PHE A 213 3.41 -10.05 -4.03
CA PHE A 213 2.07 -9.50 -4.11
C PHE A 213 1.61 -8.94 -2.76
N SER A 214 1.98 -9.61 -1.67
CA SER A 214 1.69 -9.15 -0.31
C SER A 214 2.29 -7.78 0.02
N LEU A 215 3.43 -7.40 -0.59
CA LEU A 215 4.01 -6.06 -0.43
C LEU A 215 3.44 -5.02 -1.40
N TYR A 216 2.89 -5.45 -2.53
CA TYR A 216 2.33 -4.55 -3.53
C TYR A 216 0.87 -4.14 -3.24
N ARG A 217 0.13 -4.98 -2.51
CA ARG A 217 -1.31 -4.86 -2.27
C ARG A 217 -1.71 -3.87 -1.17
#